data_AF-A0A0C9QKP1-F1
#
_entry.id   AF-A0A0C9QKP1-F1
#
_cell.length_a   1.000
_cell.length_b   1.000
_cell.length_c   1.000
_cell.angle_alpha   90.00
_cell.angle_beta   90.00
_cell.angle_gamma   90.00
#
_symmetry.space_group_name_H-M   'P 1'
#
loop_
_entity.id
_entity.type
_entity.pdbx_description
1 polymer ?
#
loop_
_entity_poly.entity_id
_entity_poly.type
_entity_poly.pdbx_seq_one_letter_code
_entity_poly.pdbx_strand_id
1 'polypeptide(L)'
;MRDNFRMYYWDISMMSSREWRITHAMSHHMYPNTIWDYEISSFEPILQYLPSIAAPIARNTAWLYSPVIYFIGFYTQAVRRYAEVFFVRQTFQFRDAVPFIIPSLMFFATGDLPITFKYWMLIIGVGSFVFHAIGLNGAHHHPDIFHDGDNAR
;
A
#
# COMPACT_ATOMS: atom_id res chain seq x y z
N MET A 1 -22.27 1.21 -1.85
CA MET A 1 -22.34 2.54 -1.21
C MET A 1 -22.21 3.61 -2.28
N ARG A 2 -22.91 4.74 -2.15
CA ARG A 2 -22.80 5.87 -3.09
C ARG A 2 -21.50 6.65 -2.84
N ASP A 3 -20.84 7.10 -3.91
CA ASP A 3 -19.65 7.94 -3.84
C ASP A 3 -19.91 9.20 -3.00
N ASN A 4 -18.99 9.52 -2.10
CA ASN A 4 -19.01 10.70 -1.24
C ASN A 4 -17.59 11.14 -0.89
N PHE A 5 -17.47 12.33 -0.30
CA PHE A 5 -16.17 12.96 -0.04
C PHE A 5 -15.21 12.15 0.85
N ARG A 6 -15.72 11.23 1.69
CA ARG A 6 -14.87 10.41 2.58
C ARG A 6 -13.92 9.50 1.82
N MET A 7 -14.20 9.19 0.56
CA MET A 7 -13.27 8.42 -0.27
C MET A 7 -11.91 9.11 -0.40
N TYR A 8 -11.87 10.45 -0.34
CA TYR A 8 -10.63 11.22 -0.47
C TYR A 8 -9.74 11.15 0.77
N TYR A 9 -10.22 10.63 1.91
CA TYR A 9 -9.34 10.37 3.06
C TYR A 9 -8.23 9.39 2.69
N TRP A 10 -8.56 8.43 1.83
CA TRP A 10 -7.58 7.52 1.27
C TRP A 10 -6.61 8.22 0.34
N ASP A 11 -7.09 9.18 -0.47
CA ASP A 11 -6.22 9.93 -1.38
C ASP A 11 -5.19 10.81 -0.66
N ILE A 12 -5.39 11.16 0.61
CA ILE A 12 -4.38 11.89 1.41
C ILE A 12 -3.08 11.09 1.55
N SER A 13 -3.15 9.75 1.53
CA SER A 13 -1.99 8.88 1.73
C SER A 13 -1.11 8.72 0.48
N MET A 14 -1.36 9.48 -0.58
CA MET A 14 -0.81 9.32 -1.94
C MET A 14 -1.37 8.11 -2.71
N MET A 15 -2.12 7.22 -2.05
CA MET A 15 -2.82 6.12 -2.73
C MET A 15 -4.06 6.62 -3.49
N SER A 16 -4.55 5.85 -4.45
CA SER A 16 -5.76 6.19 -5.22
C SER A 16 -7.00 5.51 -4.63
N SER A 17 -8.03 6.28 -4.26
CA SER A 17 -9.30 5.72 -3.78
C SER A 17 -10.05 4.94 -4.86
N ARG A 18 -9.75 5.18 -6.14
CA ARG A 18 -10.27 4.37 -7.26
C ARG A 18 -9.56 3.03 -7.31
N GLU A 19 -8.23 3.04 -7.37
CA GLU A 19 -7.45 1.81 -7.47
C GLU A 19 -7.66 0.93 -6.25
N TRP A 20 -7.67 1.52 -5.06
CA TRP A 20 -7.91 0.78 -3.81
C TRP A 20 -9.23 0.03 -3.81
N ARG A 21 -10.31 0.61 -4.31
CA ARG A 21 -11.61 -0.07 -4.39
C ARG A 21 -11.56 -1.29 -5.30
N ILE A 22 -10.82 -1.20 -6.41
CA ILE A 22 -10.65 -2.30 -7.36
C ILE A 22 -9.75 -3.37 -6.72
N THR A 23 -8.56 -2.99 -6.28
CA THR A 23 -7.58 -3.94 -5.75
C THR A 23 -8.06 -4.58 -4.46
N HIS A 24 -8.71 -3.84 -3.57
CA HIS A 24 -9.28 -4.40 -2.34
C HIS A 24 -10.38 -5.41 -2.64
N ALA A 25 -11.30 -5.11 -3.57
CA ALA A 25 -12.34 -6.07 -3.95
C ALA A 25 -11.77 -7.35 -4.60
N MET A 26 -10.61 -7.24 -5.26
CA MET A 26 -9.96 -8.39 -5.91
C MET A 26 -8.95 -9.14 -5.03
N SER A 27 -8.45 -8.54 -3.94
CA SER A 27 -7.32 -9.05 -3.12
C SER A 27 -7.64 -10.42 -2.51
N HIS A 28 -8.09 -10.49 -1.26
CA HIS A 28 -8.36 -11.74 -0.54
C HIS A 28 -9.83 -12.17 -0.57
N HIS A 29 -10.71 -11.42 -1.25
CA HIS A 29 -12.16 -11.70 -1.22
C HIS A 29 -12.59 -12.82 -2.16
N MET A 30 -11.77 -13.16 -3.16
CA MET A 30 -12.10 -14.15 -4.19
C MET A 30 -11.49 -15.52 -3.88
N TYR A 31 -10.17 -15.57 -3.69
CA TYR A 31 -9.42 -16.80 -3.45
C TYR A 31 -8.40 -16.62 -2.32
N PRO A 32 -8.85 -16.30 -1.08
CA PRO A 32 -8.00 -15.88 0.03
C PRO A 32 -6.83 -16.83 0.27
N ASN A 33 -5.62 -16.27 0.39
CA ASN A 33 -4.37 -16.97 0.71
C ASN A 33 -4.02 -18.14 -0.23
N THR A 34 -4.49 -18.08 -1.47
CA THR A 34 -4.09 -19.02 -2.53
C THR A 34 -3.17 -18.36 -3.55
N ILE A 35 -2.60 -19.15 -4.46
CA ILE A 35 -1.83 -18.59 -5.59
C ILE A 35 -2.67 -17.68 -6.52
N TRP A 36 -4.00 -17.77 -6.45
CA TRP A 36 -4.94 -16.92 -7.21
C TRP A 36 -5.41 -15.68 -6.45
N ASP A 37 -4.98 -15.49 -5.20
CA ASP A 37 -5.22 -14.29 -4.42
C ASP A 37 -4.45 -13.11 -5.04
N TYR A 38 -5.15 -12.02 -5.38
CA TYR A 38 -4.50 -10.87 -5.98
C TYR A 38 -3.52 -10.19 -5.01
N GLU A 39 -3.80 -10.21 -3.70
CA GLU A 39 -2.89 -9.71 -2.67
C GLU A 39 -1.60 -10.53 -2.62
N ILE A 40 -1.72 -11.86 -2.55
CA ILE A 40 -0.56 -12.76 -2.58
C ILE A 40 0.26 -12.50 -3.85
N SER A 41 -0.39 -12.45 -5.02
CA SER A 41 0.31 -12.21 -6.29
C SER A 41 0.98 -10.82 -6.36
N SER A 42 0.49 -9.84 -5.61
CA SER A 42 1.05 -8.48 -5.56
C SER A 42 2.29 -8.38 -4.67
N PHE A 43 2.44 -9.28 -3.70
CA PHE A 43 3.52 -9.25 -2.71
C PHE A 43 4.51 -10.40 -2.83
N GLU A 44 4.18 -11.48 -3.54
CA GLU A 44 5.13 -12.55 -3.86
C GLU A 44 6.04 -12.17 -5.05
N PRO A 45 7.30 -12.64 -5.06
CA PRO A 45 7.95 -13.51 -4.08
C PRO A 45 8.60 -12.74 -2.91
N ILE A 46 8.23 -11.47 -2.71
CA ILE A 46 8.94 -10.56 -1.79
C ILE A 46 8.56 -10.85 -0.33
N LEU A 47 7.28 -10.97 0.01
CA LEU A 47 6.85 -11.18 1.41
C LEU A 47 6.72 -12.66 1.82
N GLN A 48 6.78 -13.59 0.86
CA GLN A 48 6.98 -15.03 1.10
C GLN A 48 5.92 -15.69 1.98
N TYR A 49 4.65 -15.41 1.68
CA TYR A 49 3.48 -15.96 2.36
C TYR A 49 3.21 -17.42 1.98
N LEU A 50 3.33 -17.79 0.71
CA LEU A 50 3.03 -19.15 0.26
C LEU A 50 4.28 -20.02 0.31
N PRO A 51 4.28 -21.18 0.99
CA PRO A 51 5.47 -22.04 1.13
C PRO A 51 5.95 -22.64 -0.20
N SER A 52 5.07 -22.76 -1.20
CA SER A 52 5.34 -23.39 -2.50
C SER A 52 6.09 -22.49 -3.49
N ILE A 53 6.09 -21.16 -3.29
CA ILE A 53 6.77 -20.22 -4.18
C ILE A 53 8.27 -20.14 -3.83
N ALA A 54 9.15 -20.16 -4.83
CA ALA A 54 10.59 -20.03 -4.58
C ALA A 54 10.90 -18.64 -3.99
N ALA A 55 11.47 -18.63 -2.78
CA ALA A 55 11.83 -17.39 -2.09
C ALA A 55 13.21 -16.89 -2.53
N PRO A 56 13.36 -15.60 -2.90
CA PRO A 56 14.65 -15.04 -3.31
C PRO A 56 15.62 -14.88 -2.12
N ILE A 57 15.10 -14.89 -0.90
CA ILE A 57 15.83 -14.75 0.36
C ILE A 57 15.25 -15.78 1.34
N ALA A 58 16.02 -16.27 2.32
CA ALA A 58 15.51 -17.20 3.32
C ALA A 58 14.28 -16.65 4.07
N ARG A 59 13.17 -17.41 4.08
CA ARG A 59 11.87 -17.05 4.69
C ARG A 59 11.95 -16.59 6.13
N ASN A 60 12.80 -17.23 6.92
CA ASN A 60 13.04 -16.88 8.33
C ASN A 60 13.69 -15.50 8.54
N THR A 61 14.06 -14.80 7.46
CA THR A 61 14.61 -13.43 7.49
C THR A 61 13.63 -12.38 6.96
N ALA A 62 12.41 -12.76 6.55
CA ALA A 62 11.40 -11.85 6.00
C ALA A 62 11.04 -10.69 6.93
N TRP A 63 11.04 -10.94 8.24
CA TRP A 63 10.79 -9.94 9.27
C TRP A 63 11.85 -8.82 9.31
N LEU A 64 13.05 -9.02 8.74
CA LEU A 64 14.10 -7.99 8.71
C LEU A 64 13.82 -6.91 7.66
N TYR A 65 13.35 -7.30 6.47
CA TYR A 65 13.14 -6.36 5.37
C TYR A 65 11.67 -5.96 5.18
N SER A 66 10.71 -6.76 5.64
CA SER A 66 9.28 -6.42 5.52
C SER A 66 8.90 -5.07 6.15
N PRO A 67 9.47 -4.59 7.28
CA PRO A 67 9.23 -3.23 7.76
C PRO A 67 9.58 -2.14 6.75
N VAL A 68 10.66 -2.35 5.99
CA VAL A 68 11.08 -1.42 4.92
C VAL A 68 10.07 -1.45 3.78
N ILE A 69 9.62 -2.64 3.36
CA ILE A 69 8.59 -2.80 2.33
C ILE A 69 7.29 -2.09 2.76
N TYR A 70 6.86 -2.28 4.01
CA TYR A 70 5.68 -1.63 4.57
C TYR A 70 5.83 -0.10 4.59
N PHE A 71 7.00 0.40 4.96
CA PHE A 71 7.27 1.84 4.99
C PHE A 71 7.25 2.47 3.58
N ILE A 72 7.74 1.76 2.56
CA ILE A 72 7.84 2.32 1.20
C ILE A 72 6.58 2.14 0.35
N GLY A 73 5.63 1.29 0.77
CA GLY A 73 4.45 0.91 -0.02
C GLY A 73 3.68 2.10 -0.62
N PHE A 74 3.36 3.12 0.16
CA PHE A 74 2.67 4.30 -0.35
C PHE A 74 3.50 5.11 -1.35
N TYR A 75 4.83 5.17 -1.22
CA TYR A 75 5.66 5.85 -2.22
C TYR A 75 5.67 5.10 -3.55
N THR A 76 5.71 3.77 -3.52
CA THR A 76 5.60 2.96 -4.75
C THR A 76 4.26 3.22 -5.45
N GLN A 77 3.17 3.29 -4.69
CA GLN A 77 1.85 3.62 -5.22
C GLN A 77 1.76 5.07 -5.72
N ALA A 78 2.41 6.01 -5.04
CA ALA A 78 2.53 7.40 -5.47
C ALA A 78 3.21 7.51 -6.84
N VAL A 79 4.36 6.86 -7.01
CA VAL A 79 5.09 6.84 -8.28
C VAL A 79 4.21 6.27 -9.38
N ARG A 80 3.56 5.12 -9.14
CA ARG A 80 2.62 4.51 -10.10
C ARG A 80 1.48 5.46 -10.47
N ARG A 81 0.85 6.09 -9.47
CA ARG A 81 -0.26 7.02 -9.65
C ARG A 81 0.12 8.17 -10.58
N TYR A 82 1.23 8.85 -10.29
CA TYR A 82 1.63 10.02 -11.09
C TYR A 82 2.22 9.62 -12.44
N ALA A 83 2.90 8.48 -12.53
CA ALA A 83 3.27 7.92 -13.84
C ALA A 83 2.03 7.68 -14.70
N GLU A 84 0.96 7.12 -14.13
CA GLU A 84 -0.30 6.93 -14.85
C GLU A 84 -0.94 8.27 -15.26
N VAL A 85 -0.93 9.29 -14.40
CA VAL A 85 -1.42 10.64 -14.73
C VAL A 85 -0.67 11.22 -15.93
N PHE A 86 0.66 11.19 -15.91
CA PHE A 86 1.48 11.88 -16.90
C PHE A 86 1.65 11.10 -18.22
N PHE A 87 1.71 9.77 -18.15
CA PHE A 87 2.05 8.94 -19.32
C PHE A 87 0.88 8.17 -19.92
N VAL A 88 -0.19 7.91 -19.15
CA VAL A 88 -1.30 7.05 -19.61
C VAL A 88 -2.59 7.84 -19.73
N ARG A 89 -3.08 8.41 -18.63
CA ARG A 89 -4.35 9.14 -18.60
C ARG A 89 -4.24 10.51 -19.25
N GLN A 90 -3.10 11.18 -19.06
CA GLN A 90 -2.86 12.58 -19.48
C GLN A 90 -3.94 13.57 -19.01
N THR A 91 -4.67 13.20 -17.95
CA THR A 91 -5.72 14.01 -17.34
C THR A 91 -5.50 14.05 -15.85
N PHE A 92 -5.44 15.25 -15.30
CA PHE A 92 -5.32 15.48 -13.86
C PHE A 92 -6.71 15.61 -13.24
N GLN A 93 -7.03 14.78 -12.25
CA GLN A 93 -8.33 14.81 -11.57
C GLN A 93 -8.19 15.44 -10.18
N PHE A 94 -9.30 15.89 -9.59
CA PHE A 94 -9.30 16.45 -8.24
C PHE A 94 -8.62 15.53 -7.21
N ARG A 95 -8.86 14.22 -7.29
CA ARG A 95 -8.20 13.21 -6.45
C ARG A 95 -6.68 13.30 -6.49
N ASP A 96 -6.10 13.69 -7.63
CA ASP A 96 -4.65 13.75 -7.86
C ASP A 96 -4.03 14.99 -7.18
N ALA A 97 -4.83 16.00 -6.82
CA ALA A 97 -4.40 17.13 -5.99
C ALA A 97 -4.52 16.86 -4.48
N VAL A 98 -5.43 15.97 -4.07
CA VAL A 98 -5.73 15.70 -2.64
C VAL A 98 -4.49 15.37 -1.79
N PRO A 99 -3.51 14.55 -2.25
CA PRO A 99 -2.33 14.25 -1.43
C PRO A 99 -1.52 15.48 -1.02
N PHE A 100 -1.63 16.58 -1.76
CA PHE A 100 -0.88 17.80 -1.51
C PHE A 100 -1.56 18.78 -0.54
N ILE A 101 -2.79 18.50 -0.08
CA ILE A 101 -3.50 19.38 0.87
C ILE A 101 -2.69 19.56 2.17
N ILE A 102 -2.18 18.46 2.74
CA ILE A 102 -1.39 18.49 3.97
C ILE A 102 -0.08 19.29 3.82
N PRO A 103 0.80 19.01 2.85
CA PRO A 103 2.03 19.78 2.69
C PRO A 103 1.76 21.24 2.31
N SER A 104 0.69 21.56 1.57
CA SER A 104 0.31 22.95 1.30
C SER A 104 -0.05 23.72 2.58
N LEU A 105 -0.81 23.10 3.50
CA LEU A 105 -1.15 23.72 4.79
C LEU A 105 0.08 23.86 5.69
N MET A 106 0.93 22.83 5.73
CA MET A 106 2.19 22.88 6.47
C MET A 106 3.11 24.00 5.97
N PHE A 107 3.24 24.14 4.64
CA PHE A 107 4.03 25.21 4.04
C PHE A 107 3.43 26.58 4.32
N PHE A 108 2.11 26.72 4.21
CA PHE A 108 1.43 27.97 4.53
C PHE A 108 1.68 28.43 5.99
N ALA A 109 1.73 27.48 6.93
CA ALA A 109 1.98 27.78 8.33
C ALA A 109 3.45 28.08 8.65
N THR A 110 4.40 27.50 7.91
CA THR A 110 5.83 27.53 8.26
C THR A 110 6.69 28.40 7.35
N GLY A 111 6.30 28.56 6.08
CA GLY A 111 7.11 29.18 5.04
C GLY A 111 8.37 28.40 4.65
N ASP A 112 8.61 27.21 5.22
CA ASP A 112 9.83 26.42 5.04
C ASP A 112 9.54 25.16 4.22
N LEU A 113 9.94 25.19 2.94
CA LEU A 113 9.70 24.10 2.01
C LEU A 113 10.50 22.84 2.34
N PRO A 114 11.83 22.89 2.62
CA PRO A 114 12.59 21.72 3.05
C PRO A 114 12.01 21.01 4.29
N ILE A 115 11.65 21.78 5.32
CA ILE A 115 11.06 21.24 6.55
C ILE A 115 9.69 20.62 6.25
N THR A 116 8.84 21.32 5.49
CA THR A 116 7.54 20.82 5.06
C THR A 116 7.67 19.48 4.36
N PHE A 117 8.55 19.40 3.34
CA PHE A 117 8.74 18.20 2.55
C PHE A 117 9.25 17.04 3.41
N LYS A 118 10.25 17.28 4.26
CA LYS A 118 10.81 16.25 5.16
C LYS A 118 9.73 15.63 6.04
N TYR A 119 8.93 16.46 6.71
CA TYR A 119 7.91 15.96 7.63
C TYR A 119 6.70 15.37 6.90
N TRP A 120 6.31 15.92 5.76
CA TRP A 120 5.25 15.32 4.93
C TRP A 120 5.63 13.92 4.46
N MET A 121 6.86 13.75 3.95
CA MET A 121 7.36 12.42 3.58
C MET A 121 7.35 11.48 4.80
N LEU A 122 7.83 11.93 5.96
CA LEU A 122 7.79 11.11 7.17
C LEU A 122 6.36 10.66 7.54
N ILE A 123 5.37 11.56 7.46
CA ILE A 123 3.96 11.25 7.72
C ILE A 123 3.46 10.15 6.76
N ILE A 124 3.75 10.28 5.46
CA ILE A 124 3.38 9.27 4.46
C ILE A 124 4.04 7.92 4.75
N GLY A 125 5.34 7.90 5.07
CA GLY A 125 6.07 6.67 5.37
C GLY A 125 5.56 5.96 6.63
N VAL A 126 5.30 6.71 7.70
CA VAL A 126 4.72 6.14 8.94
C VAL A 126 3.31 5.62 8.68
N GLY A 127 2.48 6.38 7.96
CA GLY A 127 1.15 5.94 7.55
C GLY A 127 1.19 4.64 6.73
N SER A 128 2.13 4.55 5.78
CA SER A 128 2.36 3.36 4.98
C SER A 128 2.75 2.17 5.84
N PHE A 129 3.70 2.36 6.76
CA PHE A 129 4.15 1.29 7.66
C PHE A 129 2.99 0.76 8.50
N VAL A 130 2.25 1.63 9.19
CA VAL A 130 1.13 1.22 10.04
C VAL A 130 0.06 0.50 9.23
N PHE A 131 -0.29 1.04 8.06
CA PHE A 131 -1.29 0.45 7.19
C PHE A 131 -0.91 -0.96 6.72
N HIS A 132 0.29 -1.16 6.18
CA HIS A 132 0.69 -2.47 5.65
C HIS A 132 1.04 -3.46 6.75
N ALA A 133 1.68 -3.02 7.84
CA ALA A 133 1.99 -3.91 8.96
C ALA A 133 0.73 -4.51 9.57
N ILE A 134 -0.30 -3.69 9.79
CA ILE A 134 -1.58 -4.17 10.33
C ILE A 134 -2.41 -4.86 9.24
N GLY A 135 -2.57 -4.22 8.08
CA GLY A 135 -3.44 -4.66 7.00
C GLY A 135 -3.04 -6.00 6.41
N LEU A 136 -1.74 -6.26 6.24
CA LEU A 136 -1.27 -7.54 5.69
C LEU A 136 -1.14 -8.65 6.74
N ASN A 137 -0.91 -8.32 8.01
CA ASN A 137 -0.63 -9.37 9.02
C ASN A 137 -1.79 -9.64 9.96
N GLY A 138 -2.53 -8.61 10.39
CA GLY A 138 -3.49 -8.71 11.50
C GLY A 138 -4.69 -9.61 11.25
N ALA A 139 -5.10 -9.79 9.99
CA ALA A 139 -6.23 -10.66 9.62
C ALA A 139 -6.04 -11.44 8.32
N HIS A 140 -4.96 -11.19 7.56
CA HIS A 140 -4.75 -11.81 6.25
C HIS A 140 -3.69 -12.92 6.32
N HIS A 141 -2.52 -12.61 6.89
CA HIS A 141 -1.36 -13.52 6.87
C HIS A 141 -0.82 -13.86 8.27
N HIS A 142 -1.70 -13.99 9.27
CA HIS A 142 -1.28 -14.55 10.56
C HIS A 142 -0.77 -16.00 10.35
N PRO A 143 0.31 -16.43 11.03
CA PRO A 143 0.89 -17.78 10.83
C PRO A 143 -0.10 -18.94 11.08
N ASP A 144 -1.18 -18.68 11.80
CA ASP A 144 -2.23 -19.67 12.07
C ASP A 144 -3.36 -19.74 11.03
N ILE A 145 -3.37 -18.82 10.07
CA ILE A 145 -4.35 -18.82 8.99
C ILE A 145 -3.83 -19.70 7.85
N PHE A 146 -4.75 -20.39 7.18
CA PHE A 146 -4.45 -21.22 6.02
C PHE A 146 -3.77 -20.42 4.90
N HIS A 147 -2.70 -20.97 4.36
CA HIS A 147 -2.09 -20.58 3.10
C HIS A 147 -1.96 -21.81 2.18
N ASP A 148 -2.12 -21.58 0.88
CA ASP A 148 -2.01 -22.64 -0.12
C ASP A 148 -0.60 -23.26 -0.14
N GLY A 149 -0.56 -24.58 -0.02
CA GLY A 149 0.67 -25.35 0.19
C GLY A 149 1.05 -25.57 1.66
N ASP A 150 0.25 -25.12 2.63
CA ASP A 150 0.44 -25.47 4.05
C ASP A 150 0.33 -26.99 4.26
N ASN A 151 1.13 -27.50 5.19
CA ASN A 151 0.96 -28.87 5.68
C ASN A 151 -0.35 -28.98 6.47
N ALA A 152 -1.02 -30.13 6.37
CA ALA A 152 -2.15 -30.45 7.23
C ALA A 152 -1.71 -30.36 8.70
N ARG A 153 -2.52 -29.68 9.52
CA ARG A 153 -2.30 -29.49 10.96
C ARG A 153 -2.93 -30.62 11.76
#